data_AF-A0A821F5H7-F1
#
_entry.id   AF-A0A821F5H7-F1
#
_cell.length_a   1.000
_cell.length_b   1.000
_cell.length_c   1.000
_cell.angle_alpha   90.00
_cell.angle_beta   90.00
_cell.angle_gamma   90.00
#
_symmetry.space_group_name_H-M   'P 1'
#
loop_
_entity.id
_entity.type
_entity.pdbx_description
1 polymer ?
#
loop_
_entity_poly.entity_id
_entity_poly.type
_entity_poly.pdbx_seq_one_letter_code
_entity_poly.pdbx_strand_id
1 'polypeptide(L)'
;MWTQVSPSKLESSDSDYVENKHPPGMTGVGGIIGYSSRSVANRSDFPPRSRWYPSSVNPDLQFYGDTSSDEIVGHQFVHPLVHDLFAENDDERQHAYILILNITTHIRTHDWYLIGENHNHTRWSIWNPLQINNDSYYQESRDGMWYLRRLPLHLIHWQQFNSDRLDVQLNVPASQCQNELQSVQLLPPDERSSKRWNSGMYDVDGGNGWEALDPSSFLISYWGMRYFNLLGA
;
A
#
# COMPACT_ATOMS: atom_id res chain seq x y z
N MET A 1 -0.68 -12.07 -17.26
CA MET A 1 -0.09 -11.12 -18.25
C MET A 1 -0.93 -9.85 -18.28
N TRP A 2 -0.55 -8.81 -17.54
CA TRP A 2 -1.21 -7.51 -17.60
C TRP A 2 -1.02 -6.94 -19.01
N THR A 3 -2.07 -6.94 -19.82
CA THR A 3 -2.05 -6.33 -21.15
C THR A 3 -1.71 -4.85 -21.00
N GLN A 4 -0.73 -4.38 -21.80
CA GLN A 4 -0.31 -2.98 -21.85
C GLN A 4 -1.51 -2.07 -22.12
N VAL A 5 -2.08 -1.51 -21.06
CA VAL A 5 -2.98 -0.36 -21.18
C VAL A 5 -2.05 0.84 -21.38
N SER A 6 -2.11 1.44 -22.57
CA SER A 6 -1.40 2.69 -22.85
C SER A 6 -1.89 3.73 -21.84
N PRO A 7 -1.00 4.34 -21.03
CA PRO A 7 -1.40 5.46 -20.20
C PRO A 7 -1.59 6.64 -21.14
N SER A 8 -2.83 6.88 -21.58
CA SER A 8 -3.19 8.25 -21.88
C SER A 8 -2.96 9.01 -20.58
N LYS A 9 -1.95 9.89 -20.53
CA LYS A 9 -1.77 10.85 -19.44
C LYS A 9 -3.12 11.51 -19.20
N LEU A 10 -3.81 11.11 -18.14
CA LEU A 10 -5.01 11.80 -17.70
C LEU A 10 -4.45 13.07 -17.07
N GLU A 11 -4.65 14.21 -17.74
CA GLU A 11 -4.21 15.51 -17.24
C GLU A 11 -4.78 15.72 -15.83
N SER A 12 -3.90 15.74 -14.83
CA SER A 12 -4.27 16.02 -13.45
C SER A 12 -4.60 17.50 -13.34
N SER A 13 -5.82 17.83 -12.91
CA SER A 13 -6.17 19.20 -12.53
C SER A 13 -6.46 19.25 -11.04
N ASP A 14 -6.02 20.32 -10.35
CA ASP A 14 -6.34 20.54 -8.93
C ASP A 14 -7.86 20.62 -8.66
N SER A 15 -8.67 20.74 -9.72
CA SER A 15 -10.14 20.75 -9.66
C SER A 15 -10.77 19.39 -9.34
N ASP A 16 -10.00 18.30 -9.37
CA ASP A 16 -10.47 16.95 -9.01
C ASP A 16 -10.55 16.71 -7.48
N TYR A 17 -9.92 17.58 -6.68
CA TYR A 17 -9.91 17.48 -5.22
C TYR A 17 -11.08 18.23 -4.59
N VAL A 18 -11.59 17.69 -3.49
CA VAL A 18 -12.63 18.36 -2.69
C VAL A 18 -11.99 19.04 -1.49
N GLU A 19 -12.27 20.32 -1.30
CA GLU A 19 -11.79 21.08 -0.15
C GLU A 19 -12.35 20.50 1.15
N ASN A 20 -11.46 20.26 2.12
CA ASN A 20 -11.84 19.79 3.45
C ASN A 20 -11.86 20.97 4.43
N LYS A 21 -13.03 21.24 5.03
CA LYS A 21 -13.20 22.34 6.00
C LYS A 21 -12.74 21.97 7.42
N HIS A 22 -12.46 20.68 7.67
CA HIS A 22 -11.92 20.23 8.95
C HIS A 22 -10.42 20.49 9.05
N PRO A 23 -9.89 20.73 10.27
CA PRO A 23 -8.46 20.89 10.46
C PRO A 23 -7.72 19.62 9.98
N PRO A 24 -6.54 19.79 9.36
CA PRO A 24 -5.76 18.66 8.84
C PRO A 24 -5.32 17.75 9.99
N GLY A 25 -5.80 16.49 9.96
CA GLY A 25 -5.31 15.40 10.79
C GLY A 25 -4.10 14.74 10.13
N MET A 26 -3.97 13.41 10.20
CA MET A 26 -2.90 12.70 9.47
C MET A 26 -2.91 12.97 7.97
N THR A 27 -4.10 13.13 7.38
CA THR A 27 -4.26 13.49 5.97
C THR A 27 -4.18 15.01 5.81
N GLY A 28 -3.31 15.49 4.93
CA GLY A 28 -3.16 16.92 4.65
C GLY A 28 -2.29 17.70 5.63
N VAL A 29 -1.75 17.09 6.70
CA VAL A 29 -0.80 17.76 7.63
C VAL A 29 0.46 18.29 6.93
N GLY A 30 0.83 17.71 5.79
CA GLY A 30 1.93 18.20 4.96
C GLY A 30 1.54 19.27 3.96
N GLY A 31 0.27 19.70 3.93
CA GLY A 31 -0.28 20.59 2.89
C GLY A 31 -0.46 19.90 1.53
N ILE A 32 -0.35 18.58 1.49
CA ILE A 32 -0.53 17.76 0.28
C ILE A 32 -1.91 17.09 0.40
N ILE A 33 -2.85 17.54 -0.43
CA ILE A 33 -4.22 17.02 -0.42
C ILE A 33 -4.21 15.56 -0.88
N GLY A 34 -4.88 14.68 -0.13
CA GLY A 34 -4.94 13.24 -0.44
C GLY A 34 -3.70 12.43 -0.02
N TYR A 35 -2.63 13.10 0.45
CA TYR A 35 -1.55 12.39 1.12
C TYR A 35 -1.87 12.20 2.61
N SER A 36 -1.84 10.95 3.06
CA SER A 36 -1.93 10.61 4.49
C SER A 36 -0.55 10.35 5.05
N SER A 37 -0.16 11.10 6.08
CA SER A 37 1.04 10.82 6.86
C SER A 37 0.85 9.57 7.72
N ARG A 38 1.96 8.94 8.11
CA ARG A 38 1.94 7.77 9.01
C ARG A 38 1.59 8.13 10.45
N SER A 39 1.93 9.36 10.84
CA SER A 39 1.69 9.87 12.18
C SER A 39 1.84 11.38 12.22
N VAL A 40 1.23 12.00 13.24
CA VAL A 40 1.33 13.43 13.52
C VAL A 40 1.65 13.60 15.01
N ALA A 41 2.52 14.55 15.32
CA ALA A 41 2.89 14.88 16.68
C ALA A 41 3.16 16.38 16.84
N ASN A 42 2.97 16.91 18.04
CA ASN A 42 3.49 18.22 18.40
C ASN A 42 5.02 18.20 18.37
N ARG A 43 5.61 19.29 17.86
CA ARG A 43 7.06 19.47 17.82
C ARG A 43 7.69 19.66 19.19
N SER A 44 6.93 20.17 20.16
CA SER A 44 7.37 20.31 21.55
C SER A 44 7.55 18.96 22.25
N ASP A 45 6.67 18.01 21.93
CA ASP A 45 6.57 16.74 22.64
C ASP A 45 7.50 15.69 22.04
N PHE A 46 7.84 15.84 20.76
CA PHE A 46 8.65 14.90 20.02
C PHE A 46 9.79 15.64 19.30
N PRO A 47 11.07 15.44 19.66
CA PRO A 47 12.16 16.11 18.97
C PRO A 47 12.26 15.62 17.51
N PRO A 48 12.82 16.42 16.58
CA PRO A 48 12.99 16.02 15.19
C PRO A 48 13.76 14.70 15.05
N ARG A 49 13.26 13.80 14.21
CA ARG A 49 13.91 12.51 13.90
C ARG A 49 13.93 12.29 12.39
N SER A 50 14.67 11.27 11.96
CA SER A 50 14.67 10.86 10.54
C SER A 50 13.25 10.57 10.05
N ARG A 51 12.94 11.10 8.85
CA ARG A 51 11.62 11.05 8.19
C ARG A 51 10.47 11.73 8.94
N TRP A 52 10.75 12.56 9.94
CA TRP A 52 9.78 13.51 10.47
C TRP A 52 9.93 14.86 9.78
N TYR A 53 8.83 15.40 9.27
CA TYR A 53 8.79 16.62 8.49
C TYR A 53 7.94 17.67 9.21
N PRO A 54 8.35 18.95 9.23
CA PRO A 54 7.50 20.01 9.77
C PRO A 54 6.24 20.16 8.92
N SER A 55 5.10 20.36 9.57
CA SER A 55 3.84 20.63 8.87
C SER A 55 3.89 22.01 8.18
N SER A 56 3.37 22.08 6.96
CA SER A 56 3.22 23.33 6.20
C SER A 56 1.91 24.06 6.50
N VAL A 57 0.98 23.39 7.19
CA VAL A 57 -0.36 23.90 7.53
C VAL A 57 -0.52 24.26 9.00
N ASN A 58 0.31 23.69 9.88
CA ASN A 58 0.35 24.04 11.30
C ASN A 58 1.80 24.03 11.83
N PRO A 59 2.38 25.19 12.21
CA PRO A 59 3.78 25.28 12.61
C PRO A 59 4.14 24.49 13.88
N ASP A 60 3.15 24.19 14.73
CA ASP A 60 3.34 23.44 15.98
C ASP A 60 3.43 21.92 15.74
N LEU A 61 3.03 21.47 14.55
CA LEU A 61 2.98 20.06 14.19
C LEU A 61 4.16 19.63 13.32
N GLN A 62 4.48 18.35 13.44
CA GLN A 62 5.31 17.60 12.52
C GLN A 62 4.65 16.26 12.25
N PHE A 63 5.07 15.60 11.18
CA PHE A 63 4.46 14.36 10.75
C PHE A 63 5.49 13.37 10.24
N TYR A 64 5.19 12.08 10.42
CA TYR A 64 6.03 10.99 9.98
C TYR A 64 5.68 10.60 8.54
N GLY A 65 6.66 10.74 7.65
CA GLY A 65 6.47 10.52 6.23
C GLY A 65 6.84 9.14 5.73
N ASP A 66 7.04 9.03 4.41
CA ASP A 66 7.30 7.74 3.73
C ASP A 66 6.18 6.72 4.02
N THR A 67 4.93 7.16 3.85
CA THR A 67 3.72 6.35 4.09
C THR A 67 3.70 5.10 3.23
N SER A 68 3.53 3.95 3.88
CA SER A 68 3.51 2.65 3.23
C SER A 68 2.12 2.29 2.70
N SER A 69 2.08 1.34 1.76
CA SER A 69 0.85 0.95 1.07
C SER A 69 -0.19 0.33 2.01
N ASP A 70 0.25 -0.37 3.05
CA ASP A 70 -0.61 -0.96 4.08
C ASP A 70 -1.35 0.11 4.91
N GLU A 71 -0.73 1.27 5.14
CA GLU A 71 -1.38 2.42 5.81
C GLU A 71 -2.52 2.97 4.94
N ILE A 72 -2.27 3.16 3.63
CA ILE A 72 -3.30 3.65 2.69
C ILE A 72 -4.45 2.66 2.59
N VAL A 73 -4.17 1.36 2.50
CA VAL A 73 -5.18 0.31 2.52
C VAL A 73 -6.01 0.36 3.80
N GLY A 74 -5.37 0.57 4.96
CA GLY A 74 -6.06 0.76 6.23
C GLY A 74 -7.03 1.95 6.20
N HIS A 75 -6.61 3.08 5.65
CA HIS A 75 -7.48 4.23 5.42
C HIS A 75 -8.64 3.90 4.47
N GLN A 76 -8.39 3.17 3.38
CA GLN A 76 -9.44 2.77 2.45
C GLN A 76 -10.47 1.81 3.07
N PHE A 77 -10.06 1.02 4.06
CA PHE A 77 -10.96 0.17 4.82
C PHE A 77 -11.78 0.95 5.85
N VAL A 78 -11.15 1.85 6.61
CA VAL A 78 -11.79 2.51 7.76
C VAL A 78 -12.71 3.66 7.36
N HIS A 79 -12.34 4.52 6.40
CA HIS A 79 -13.16 5.70 6.08
C HIS A 79 -14.59 5.37 5.61
N PRO A 80 -14.83 4.34 4.76
CA PRO A 80 -16.20 3.92 4.44
C PRO A 80 -16.98 3.45 5.65
N LEU A 81 -16.35 2.75 6.61
CA LEU A 81 -17.02 2.34 7.84
C LEU A 81 -17.39 3.55 8.71
N VAL A 82 -16.51 4.55 8.79
CA VAL A 82 -16.82 5.81 9.47
C VAL A 82 -18.02 6.48 8.82
N HIS A 83 -18.01 6.61 7.49
CA HIS A 83 -19.11 7.21 6.73
C HIS A 83 -20.44 6.48 6.94
N ASP A 84 -20.46 5.15 6.82
CA ASP A 84 -21.71 4.39 6.80
C ASP A 84 -22.23 4.04 8.19
N LEU A 85 -21.34 3.82 9.16
CA LEU A 85 -21.70 3.18 10.44
C LEU A 85 -21.39 4.02 11.68
N PHE A 86 -20.36 4.88 11.67
CA PHE A 86 -19.90 5.54 12.89
C PHE A 86 -20.24 7.02 12.97
N ALA A 87 -20.35 7.71 11.83
CA ALA A 87 -20.62 9.14 11.79
C ALA A 87 -22.03 9.44 12.36
N GLU A 88 -22.08 10.32 13.36
CA GLU A 88 -23.33 10.67 14.04
C GLU A 88 -24.13 11.73 13.27
N ASN A 89 -23.46 12.50 12.41
CA ASN A 89 -24.02 13.61 11.66
C ASN A 89 -23.47 13.68 10.22
N ASP A 90 -24.11 14.52 9.39
CA ASP A 90 -23.75 14.65 7.97
C ASP A 90 -22.38 15.28 7.74
N ASP A 91 -21.92 16.14 8.65
CA ASP A 91 -20.59 16.75 8.56
C ASP A 91 -19.49 15.69 8.73
N GLU A 92 -19.62 14.80 9.71
CA GLU A 92 -18.69 13.67 9.90
C GLU A 92 -18.71 12.68 8.72
N ARG A 93 -19.90 12.38 8.20
CA ARG A 93 -20.04 11.57 6.97
C ARG A 93 -19.28 12.23 5.83
N GLN A 94 -19.57 13.50 5.57
CA GLN A 94 -18.95 14.25 4.49
C GLN A 94 -17.43 14.31 4.66
N HIS A 95 -16.94 14.47 5.88
CA HIS A 95 -15.51 14.49 6.17
C HIS A 95 -14.85 13.14 5.82
N ALA A 96 -15.41 12.02 6.28
CA ALA A 96 -14.88 10.69 5.97
C ALA A 96 -14.89 10.42 4.46
N TYR A 97 -15.96 10.82 3.75
CA TYR A 97 -16.06 10.74 2.29
C TYR A 97 -14.97 11.55 1.58
N ILE A 98 -14.75 12.80 1.99
CA ILE A 98 -13.73 13.67 1.39
C ILE A 98 -12.33 13.08 1.58
N LEU A 99 -12.03 12.51 2.75
CA LEU A 99 -10.72 11.90 3.02
C LEU A 99 -10.44 10.73 2.07
N ILE A 100 -11.37 9.77 1.96
CA ILE A 100 -11.19 8.62 1.06
C ILE A 100 -11.16 9.03 -0.42
N LEU A 101 -12.01 9.98 -0.81
CA LEU A 101 -12.05 10.50 -2.16
C LEU A 101 -10.72 11.16 -2.52
N ASN A 102 -10.22 12.07 -1.69
CA ASN A 102 -8.98 12.78 -1.96
C ASN A 102 -7.76 11.84 -1.98
N ILE A 103 -7.68 10.84 -1.10
CA ILE A 103 -6.62 9.82 -1.14
C ILE A 103 -6.65 9.07 -2.49
N THR A 104 -7.83 8.63 -2.90
CA THR A 104 -8.00 7.85 -4.14
C THR A 104 -7.72 8.71 -5.38
N THR A 105 -8.24 9.95 -5.40
CA THR A 105 -7.96 10.94 -6.44
C THR A 105 -6.47 11.19 -6.53
N HIS A 106 -5.78 11.42 -5.41
CA HIS A 106 -4.33 11.67 -5.38
C HIS A 106 -3.53 10.55 -6.02
N ILE A 107 -3.83 9.30 -5.67
CA ILE A 107 -3.16 8.14 -6.27
C ILE A 107 -3.46 8.09 -7.77
N ARG A 108 -4.72 8.26 -8.17
CA ARG A 108 -5.14 8.22 -9.58
C ARG A 108 -4.48 9.31 -10.43
N THR A 109 -4.47 10.55 -9.95
CA THR A 109 -3.97 11.73 -10.68
C THR A 109 -2.45 11.76 -10.75
N HIS A 110 -1.77 11.06 -9.84
CA HIS A 110 -0.32 10.90 -9.85
C HIS A 110 0.10 9.55 -10.42
N ASP A 111 -0.52 9.11 -11.52
CA ASP A 111 -0.17 7.88 -12.23
C ASP A 111 -0.05 6.65 -11.32
N TRP A 112 -0.94 6.51 -10.33
CA TRP A 112 -0.97 5.40 -9.38
C TRP A 112 0.23 5.34 -8.42
N TYR A 113 0.79 6.50 -8.10
CA TYR A 113 1.78 6.69 -7.04
C TYR A 113 1.21 7.50 -5.89
N LEU A 114 1.62 7.20 -4.66
CA LEU A 114 1.41 8.11 -3.54
C LEU A 114 2.56 9.12 -3.48
N ILE A 115 2.32 10.36 -3.91
CA ILE A 115 3.30 11.44 -3.80
C ILE A 115 3.24 12.08 -2.41
N GLY A 116 4.39 12.18 -1.74
CA GLY A 116 4.52 12.68 -0.37
C GLY A 116 5.41 13.91 -0.24
N GLU A 117 6.10 14.01 0.90
CA GLU A 117 6.72 15.22 1.48
C GLU A 117 7.81 15.89 0.65
N ASN A 118 8.39 15.14 -0.28
CA ASN A 118 9.49 15.61 -1.12
C ASN A 118 9.09 15.71 -2.60
N HIS A 119 7.79 15.76 -2.91
CA HIS A 119 7.25 15.68 -4.27
C HIS A 119 7.68 14.43 -5.05
N ASN A 120 8.14 13.41 -4.32
CA ASN A 120 8.48 12.09 -4.84
C ASN A 120 7.46 11.07 -4.32
N HIS A 121 7.32 9.96 -5.04
CA HIS A 121 6.52 8.85 -4.54
C HIS A 121 7.17 8.24 -3.30
N THR A 122 6.35 7.77 -2.36
CA THR A 122 6.85 7.02 -1.19
C THR A 122 7.53 5.72 -1.62
N ARG A 123 8.28 5.11 -0.69
CA ARG A 123 9.02 3.88 -0.99
C ARG A 123 8.13 2.69 -1.34
N TRP A 124 6.97 2.57 -0.71
CA TRP A 124 6.15 1.34 -0.73
C TRP A 124 4.75 1.51 -1.29
N SER A 125 4.27 2.74 -1.49
CA SER A 125 2.94 3.03 -2.01
C SER A 125 3.01 3.27 -3.53
N ILE A 126 3.29 2.19 -4.24
CA ILE A 126 3.41 2.14 -5.71
C ILE A 126 2.35 1.18 -6.25
N TRP A 127 1.46 1.69 -7.10
CA TRP A 127 0.44 0.92 -7.81
C TRP A 127 0.48 1.13 -9.32
N ASN A 128 1.47 1.89 -9.81
CA ASN A 128 1.66 2.12 -11.23
C ASN A 128 1.92 0.80 -11.97
N PRO A 129 1.07 0.43 -12.94
CA PRO A 129 1.19 -0.86 -13.62
C PRO A 129 2.45 -0.94 -14.49
N LEU A 130 2.97 0.17 -15.02
CA LEU A 130 4.21 0.13 -15.79
C LEU A 130 5.42 -0.14 -14.89
N GLN A 131 5.51 0.49 -13.72
CA GLN A 131 6.61 0.20 -12.80
C GLN A 131 6.51 -1.22 -12.28
N ILE A 132 5.35 -1.63 -11.76
CA ILE A 132 5.13 -2.97 -11.22
C ILE A 132 5.47 -4.06 -12.26
N ASN A 133 5.08 -3.85 -13.53
CA ASN A 133 5.28 -4.87 -14.56
C ASN A 133 6.70 -4.95 -15.11
N ASN A 134 7.52 -3.92 -14.92
CA ASN A 134 8.86 -3.86 -15.49
C ASN A 134 9.97 -3.93 -14.43
N ASP A 135 9.66 -3.67 -13.16
CA ASP A 135 10.61 -3.81 -12.07
C ASP A 135 10.77 -5.27 -11.67
N SER A 136 12.02 -5.73 -11.51
CA SER A 136 12.32 -7.08 -11.03
C SER A 136 11.89 -7.29 -9.58
N TYR A 137 11.83 -6.19 -8.81
CA TYR A 137 11.39 -6.20 -7.41
C TYR A 137 9.90 -6.54 -7.27
N TYR A 138 9.07 -6.15 -8.25
CA TYR A 138 7.62 -6.38 -8.23
C TYR A 138 7.18 -7.55 -9.11
N GLN A 139 8.07 -8.50 -9.41
CA GLN A 139 7.74 -9.65 -10.28
C GLN A 139 6.52 -10.44 -9.80
N GLU A 140 6.32 -10.55 -8.48
CA GLU A 140 5.14 -11.15 -7.84
C GLU A 140 3.81 -10.47 -8.19
N SER A 141 3.87 -9.17 -8.49
CA SER A 141 2.71 -8.32 -8.71
C SER A 141 2.29 -8.33 -10.19
N ARG A 142 3.08 -8.99 -11.06
CA ARG A 142 2.84 -9.14 -12.51
C ARG A 142 1.71 -10.12 -12.87
N ASP A 143 1.10 -10.77 -11.89
CA ASP A 143 -0.15 -11.48 -12.09
C ASP A 143 -1.02 -11.45 -10.82
N GLY A 144 -1.67 -10.30 -10.60
CA GLY A 144 -2.56 -10.11 -9.45
C GLY A 144 -3.74 -11.09 -9.43
N MET A 145 -4.22 -11.54 -10.58
CA MET A 145 -5.27 -12.56 -10.66
C MET A 145 -4.76 -13.92 -10.19
N TRP A 146 -3.58 -14.35 -10.65
CA TRP A 146 -2.95 -15.58 -10.18
C TRP A 146 -2.74 -15.55 -8.67
N TYR A 147 -2.26 -14.42 -8.14
CA TYR A 147 -2.06 -14.26 -6.70
C TYR A 147 -3.40 -14.38 -5.95
N LEU A 148 -4.40 -13.59 -6.32
CA LEU A 148 -5.71 -13.58 -5.63
C LEU A 148 -6.41 -14.94 -5.68
N ARG A 149 -6.28 -15.69 -6.78
CA ARG A 149 -6.84 -17.05 -6.90
C ARG A 149 -6.19 -18.07 -5.99
N ARG A 150 -4.94 -17.82 -5.59
CA ARG A 150 -4.13 -18.71 -4.74
C ARG A 150 -3.92 -18.18 -3.33
N LEU A 151 -4.48 -17.01 -3.00
CA LEU A 151 -4.36 -16.47 -1.66
C LEU A 151 -5.01 -17.46 -0.67
N PRO A 152 -4.27 -17.97 0.32
CA PRO A 152 -4.84 -18.89 1.29
C PRO A 152 -5.94 -18.19 2.08
N LEU A 153 -7.11 -18.83 2.19
CA LEU A 153 -8.20 -18.34 3.05
C LEU A 153 -7.86 -18.46 4.53
N HIS A 154 -6.92 -19.35 4.86
CA HIS A 154 -6.44 -19.55 6.22
C HIS A 154 -5.23 -18.65 6.47
N LEU A 155 -5.46 -17.51 7.11
CA LEU A 155 -4.48 -16.43 7.22
C LEU A 155 -3.44 -16.63 8.33
N ILE A 156 -3.47 -17.75 9.06
CA ILE A 156 -2.41 -18.08 10.03
C ILE A 156 -1.08 -18.19 9.29
N HIS A 157 -0.05 -17.55 9.84
CA HIS A 157 1.33 -17.59 9.37
C HIS A 157 1.99 -18.90 9.78
N TRP A 158 1.49 -20.00 9.23
CA TRP A 158 1.98 -21.34 9.53
C TRP A 158 3.47 -21.48 9.20
N GLN A 159 4.17 -22.18 10.09
CA GLN A 159 5.55 -22.55 9.85
C GLN A 159 5.64 -23.46 8.62
N GLN A 160 6.44 -23.06 7.66
CA GLN A 160 6.64 -23.76 6.42
C GLN A 160 8.12 -23.76 6.04
N PHE A 161 8.58 -24.94 5.64
CA PHE A 161 9.95 -25.17 5.18
C PHE A 161 9.89 -25.66 3.74
N ASN A 162 10.11 -24.76 2.79
CA ASN A 162 10.20 -25.13 1.38
C ASN A 162 11.66 -25.34 0.92
N SER A 163 12.64 -25.06 1.77
CA SER A 163 14.06 -25.30 1.48
C SER A 163 14.40 -26.78 1.25
N ASP A 164 13.61 -27.70 1.82
CA ASP A 164 13.77 -29.15 1.64
C ASP A 164 13.15 -29.68 0.34
N ARG A 165 12.41 -28.83 -0.40
CA ARG A 165 11.76 -29.24 -1.65
C ARG A 165 12.77 -29.41 -2.78
N LEU A 166 12.74 -30.57 -3.42
CA LEU A 166 13.63 -30.90 -4.54
C LEU A 166 13.39 -30.04 -5.79
N ASP A 167 12.18 -29.49 -5.94
CA ASP A 167 11.80 -28.66 -7.07
C ASP A 167 12.10 -27.16 -6.86
N VAL A 168 12.54 -26.76 -5.67
CA VAL A 168 12.84 -25.36 -5.34
C VAL A 168 14.31 -25.06 -5.55
N GLN A 169 14.59 -24.15 -6.49
CA GLN A 169 15.95 -23.66 -6.72
C GLN A 169 16.25 -22.45 -5.84
N LEU A 170 17.35 -22.50 -5.09
CA LEU A 170 17.76 -21.42 -4.20
C LEU A 170 18.62 -20.37 -4.93
N ASN A 171 18.31 -19.10 -4.71
CA ASN A 171 19.12 -17.96 -5.11
C ASN A 171 20.19 -17.69 -4.04
N VAL A 172 21.32 -18.40 -4.15
CA VAL A 172 22.42 -18.34 -3.16
C VAL A 172 22.95 -16.91 -2.96
N PRO A 173 23.24 -16.12 -4.02
CA PRO A 173 23.71 -14.74 -3.82
C PRO A 173 22.71 -13.86 -3.06
N ALA A 174 21.43 -13.89 -3.43
CA ALA A 174 20.41 -13.11 -2.72
C ALA A 174 20.26 -13.58 -1.27
N SER A 175 20.35 -14.89 -1.03
CA SER A 175 20.22 -15.46 0.30
C SER A 175 21.33 -14.98 1.25
N GLN A 176 22.55 -14.83 0.74
CA GLN A 176 23.68 -14.30 1.51
C GLN A 176 23.50 -12.81 1.83
N CYS A 177 22.97 -12.02 0.89
CA CYS A 177 22.76 -10.60 1.10
C CYS A 177 21.63 -10.29 2.11
N GLN A 178 20.56 -11.08 2.09
CA GLN A 178 19.39 -10.89 2.98
C GLN A 178 19.48 -11.70 4.27
N ASN A 179 20.45 -12.62 4.37
CA ASN A 179 20.58 -13.57 5.48
C ASN A 179 19.31 -14.43 5.68
N GLU A 180 18.63 -14.76 4.59
CA GLU A 180 17.41 -15.57 4.52
C GLU A 180 17.45 -16.44 3.26
N LEU A 181 16.95 -17.67 3.28
CA LEU A 181 16.94 -18.51 2.08
C LEU A 181 15.93 -17.97 1.07
N GLN A 182 16.40 -17.63 -0.13
CA GLN A 182 15.60 -17.08 -1.23
C GLN A 182 15.47 -18.10 -2.35
N SER A 183 14.30 -18.19 -2.96
CA SER A 183 14.08 -18.95 -4.20
C SER A 183 14.47 -18.14 -5.43
N VAL A 184 14.79 -18.83 -6.54
CA VAL A 184 14.97 -18.20 -7.86
C VAL A 184 13.62 -17.83 -8.47
N GLN A 185 12.61 -18.68 -8.25
CA GLN A 185 11.25 -18.49 -8.74
C GLN A 185 10.31 -18.27 -7.57
N LEU A 186 9.35 -17.36 -7.75
CA LEU A 186 8.34 -17.13 -6.75
C LEU A 186 7.48 -18.37 -6.53
N LEU A 187 7.41 -18.83 -5.28
CA LEU A 187 6.50 -19.90 -4.90
C LEU A 187 5.05 -19.40 -4.86
N PRO A 188 4.07 -20.23 -5.25
CA PRO A 188 2.67 -19.89 -5.15
C PRO A 188 2.26 -19.42 -3.75
N PRO A 189 1.35 -18.44 -3.60
CA PRO A 189 0.93 -17.93 -2.29
C PRO A 189 0.34 -19.00 -1.36
N ASP A 190 -0.27 -20.04 -1.91
CA ASP A 190 -0.80 -21.22 -1.22
C ASP A 190 0.26 -22.27 -0.88
N GLU A 191 1.48 -22.12 -1.39
CA GLU A 191 2.63 -23.01 -1.15
C GLU A 191 3.75 -22.31 -0.36
N ARG A 192 3.47 -21.20 0.32
CA ARG A 192 4.44 -20.52 1.19
C ARG A 192 3.76 -19.94 2.41
N SER A 193 4.56 -19.60 3.43
CA SER A 193 4.06 -18.90 4.60
C SER A 193 3.39 -17.58 4.19
N SER A 194 2.22 -17.30 4.76
CA SER A 194 1.44 -16.08 4.51
C SER A 194 2.27 -14.82 4.82
N LYS A 195 2.40 -13.88 3.87
CA LYS A 195 3.14 -12.62 4.06
C LYS A 195 2.40 -11.41 3.46
N ARG A 196 2.69 -10.20 3.98
CA ARG A 196 2.27 -8.92 3.36
C ARG A 196 3.10 -8.63 2.10
N TRP A 197 2.62 -7.74 1.26
CA TRP A 197 3.24 -7.44 -0.05
C TRP A 197 4.61 -6.77 0.03
N ASN A 198 4.87 -6.05 1.12
CA ASN A 198 6.15 -5.41 1.41
C ASN A 198 7.14 -6.33 2.14
N SER A 199 6.85 -7.63 2.22
CA SER A 199 7.72 -8.64 2.83
C SER A 199 8.47 -9.45 1.77
N GLY A 200 9.50 -10.20 2.17
CA GLY A 200 10.24 -11.08 1.29
C GLY A 200 9.37 -12.21 0.71
N MET A 201 8.95 -12.04 -0.55
CA MET A 201 8.10 -13.01 -1.24
C MET A 201 8.86 -14.26 -1.72
N TYR A 202 10.17 -14.11 -1.91
CA TYR A 202 11.07 -15.18 -2.37
C TYR A 202 11.58 -16.04 -1.22
N ASP A 203 11.40 -15.62 0.04
CA ASP A 203 11.90 -16.40 1.16
C ASP A 203 11.16 -17.74 1.19
N VAL A 204 11.94 -18.83 1.14
CA VAL A 204 11.40 -20.18 1.00
C VAL A 204 10.85 -20.72 2.30
N ASP A 205 11.44 -20.30 3.41
CA ASP A 205 11.07 -20.72 4.75
C ASP A 205 10.50 -19.54 5.53
N GLY A 206 9.57 -19.82 6.43
CA GLY A 206 8.97 -18.77 7.25
C GLY A 206 7.78 -19.28 8.05
N GLY A 207 7.14 -18.35 8.75
CA GLY A 207 6.01 -18.66 9.62
C GLY A 207 6.43 -19.13 11.00
N ASN A 208 5.63 -18.75 11.98
CA ASN A 208 5.80 -19.13 13.37
C ASN A 208 4.59 -19.91 13.92
N GLY A 209 3.45 -19.89 13.21
CA GLY A 209 2.20 -20.52 13.62
C GLY A 209 1.42 -19.77 14.71
N TRP A 210 1.89 -18.60 15.16
CA TRP A 210 1.32 -17.84 16.27
C TRP A 210 0.66 -16.53 15.85
N GLU A 211 0.82 -16.14 14.59
CA GLU A 211 0.31 -14.89 14.04
C GLU A 211 -0.64 -15.17 12.89
N ALA A 212 -1.57 -14.25 12.65
CA ALA A 212 -2.45 -14.28 11.50
C ALA A 212 -2.32 -12.97 10.73
N LEU A 213 -2.37 -13.05 9.41
CA LEU A 213 -2.46 -11.88 8.56
C LEU A 213 -3.89 -11.39 8.44
N ASP A 214 -4.00 -10.15 7.97
CA ASP A 214 -5.24 -9.57 7.50
C ASP A 214 -5.28 -9.61 5.94
N PRO A 215 -6.46 -9.82 5.34
CA PRO A 215 -6.59 -9.84 3.88
C PRO A 215 -6.70 -8.42 3.29
N SER A 216 -6.57 -7.36 4.11
CA SER A 216 -6.87 -6.00 3.67
C SER A 216 -5.88 -5.52 2.61
N SER A 217 -4.63 -6.01 2.64
CA SER A 217 -3.52 -5.61 1.75
C SER A 217 -3.86 -5.63 0.24
N PHE A 218 -4.92 -6.32 -0.17
CA PHE A 218 -5.35 -6.45 -1.57
C PHE A 218 -6.44 -5.45 -1.98
N LEU A 219 -6.97 -4.63 -1.06
CA LEU A 219 -8.15 -3.81 -1.29
C LEU A 219 -7.94 -2.84 -2.47
N ILE A 220 -6.86 -2.06 -2.43
CA ILE A 220 -6.54 -1.09 -3.48
C ILE A 220 -6.22 -1.77 -4.81
N SER A 221 -5.49 -2.90 -4.77
CA SER A 221 -5.13 -3.66 -5.96
C SER A 221 -6.37 -4.26 -6.63
N TYR A 222 -7.29 -4.82 -5.85
CA TYR A 222 -8.56 -5.35 -6.34
C TYR A 222 -9.42 -4.26 -6.99
N TRP A 223 -9.63 -3.14 -6.30
CA TRP A 223 -10.42 -2.03 -6.86
C TRP A 223 -9.73 -1.38 -8.05
N GLY A 224 -8.40 -1.30 -8.07
CA GLY A 224 -7.62 -0.88 -9.23
C GLY A 224 -7.86 -1.80 -10.42
N MET A 225 -7.81 -3.13 -10.22
CA MET A 225 -8.12 -4.10 -11.27
C MET A 225 -9.56 -3.96 -11.80
N ARG A 226 -10.54 -3.67 -10.93
CA ARG A 226 -11.92 -3.37 -11.35
C ARG A 226 -11.98 -2.08 -12.18
N TYR A 227 -11.33 -1.01 -11.70
CA TYR A 227 -11.31 0.30 -12.35
C TYR A 227 -10.72 0.22 -13.76
N PHE A 228 -9.63 -0.52 -13.93
CA PHE A 228 -8.99 -0.75 -15.23
C PHE A 228 -9.68 -1.82 -16.09
N ASN A 229 -10.79 -2.39 -15.64
CA ASN A 229 -11.53 -3.46 -16.32
C ASN A 229 -10.68 -4.70 -16.64
N LEU A 230 -9.86 -5.14 -15.68
CA LEU A 230 -8.87 -6.21 -15.86
C LEU A 230 -9.34 -7.58 -15.36
N LEU A 231 -10.48 -7.63 -14.67
CA LEU A 231 -10.99 -8.87 -14.07
C LEU A 231 -11.84 -9.73 -15.03
N GLY A 232 -11.98 -9.30 -16.29
CA GLY A 232 -12.91 -9.91 -17.24
C GLY A 232 -14.37 -9.60 -16.89
N ALA A 233 -15.25 -9.73 -17.89
CA ALA A 233 -16.70 -9.75 -17.69
C ALA A 233 -17.16 -11.15 -17.24
#